data_AF-A0A822FQ17-F1
#
_entry.id   AF-A0A822FQ17-F1
#
_cell.length_a   1.000
_cell.length_b   1.000
_cell.length_c   1.000
_cell.angle_alpha   90.00
_cell.angle_beta   90.00
_cell.angle_gamma   90.00
#
_symmetry.space_group_name_H-M   'P 1'
#
loop_
_entity.id
_entity.type
_entity.pdbx_description
1 polymer ?
#
loop_
_entity_poly.entity_id
_entity_poly.type
_entity_poly.pdbx_seq_one_letter_code
_entity_poly.pdbx_strand_id
1 'polypeptide(L)'
;MSTENETSTNATPQLMDLTIENLTKNVKLVNSQTPNIRLKYLMEKLVDYLHDYVRETRLTIEELNMAIKFLTECGHMCTDVRQEFILLSDVLGVSVLVDAINNPKPANATESTVLGPFYT
;
A
#
# COMPACT_ATOMS: atom_id res chain seq x y z
N MET A 1 -14.27 -39.81 26.96
CA MET A 1 -13.95 -40.05 25.55
C MET A 1 -13.51 -38.71 25.00
N SER A 2 -12.20 -38.57 24.87
CA SER A 2 -11.50 -37.34 24.49
C SER A 2 -11.52 -37.18 22.97
N THR A 3 -11.73 -35.96 22.50
CA THR A 3 -11.34 -35.47 21.15
C THR A 3 -10.97 -33.99 21.37
N GLU A 4 -9.74 -33.64 21.74
CA GLU A 4 -8.55 -33.43 20.90
C GLU A 4 -8.68 -32.38 19.78
N ASN A 5 -7.91 -31.30 19.97
CA ASN A 5 -7.26 -30.40 19.01
C ASN A 5 -8.07 -29.37 18.22
N GLU A 6 -8.33 -28.23 18.86
CA GLU A 6 -8.19 -26.92 18.22
C GLU A 6 -6.86 -26.27 18.64
N THR A 7 -5.75 -26.70 18.03
CA THR A 7 -4.54 -25.88 18.00
C THR A 7 -4.68 -24.85 16.90
N SER A 8 -5.23 -23.68 17.24
CA SER A 8 -5.10 -22.47 16.45
C SER A 8 -3.62 -22.06 16.43
N THR A 9 -2.84 -22.60 15.51
CA THR A 9 -1.45 -22.20 15.30
C THR A 9 -1.42 -20.85 14.57
N ASN A 10 -1.71 -19.76 15.29
CA ASN A 10 -1.11 -18.46 14.95
C ASN A 10 0.35 -18.53 15.38
N ALA A 11 1.13 -19.34 14.66
CA ALA A 11 2.57 -19.39 14.81
C ALA A 11 3.12 -18.06 14.29
N THR A 12 3.59 -17.20 15.20
CA THR A 12 4.34 -16.00 14.85
C THR A 12 5.43 -16.41 13.85
N PRO A 13 5.49 -15.81 12.65
CA PRO A 13 6.48 -16.21 11.67
C PRO A 13 7.89 -16.02 12.25
N GLN A 14 8.68 -17.09 12.21
CA GLN A 14 10.08 -17.07 12.65
C GLN A 14 10.85 -16.18 11.67
N LEU A 15 11.27 -15.00 12.12
CA LEU A 15 12.07 -14.08 11.32
C LEU A 15 13.52 -14.55 11.29
N MET A 16 14.17 -14.45 10.12
CA MET A 16 15.62 -14.56 10.03
C MET A 16 16.28 -13.28 10.57
N ASP A 17 17.59 -13.30 10.80
CA ASP A 17 18.37 -12.09 11.08
C ASP A 17 18.05 -11.00 10.05
N LEU A 18 17.72 -9.78 10.48
CA LEU A 18 17.31 -8.70 9.58
C LEU A 18 18.54 -8.09 8.88
N THR A 19 18.79 -8.53 7.65
CA THR A 19 19.83 -7.96 6.77
C THR A 19 19.19 -7.20 5.62
N ILE A 20 19.95 -6.32 4.95
CA ILE A 20 19.45 -5.52 3.82
C ILE A 20 18.93 -6.43 2.68
N GLU A 21 19.53 -7.60 2.52
CA GLU A 21 19.25 -8.58 1.48
C GLU A 21 17.98 -9.39 1.76
N ASN A 22 17.65 -9.66 3.03
CA ASN A 22 16.50 -10.49 3.41
C ASN A 22 15.31 -9.71 4.00
N LEU A 23 15.47 -8.41 4.28
CA LEU A 23 14.45 -7.56 4.89
C LEU A 23 13.10 -7.61 4.14
N THR A 24 13.10 -7.49 2.81
CA THR A 24 11.85 -7.55 2.02
C THR A 24 11.12 -8.87 2.22
N LYS A 25 11.84 -9.99 2.25
CA LYS A 25 11.26 -11.32 2.46
C LYS A 25 10.67 -11.45 3.86
N ASN A 26 11.39 -10.97 4.88
CA ASN A 26 10.93 -10.98 6.26
C ASN A 26 9.67 -10.13 6.45
N VAL A 27 9.61 -8.92 5.89
CA VAL A 27 8.42 -8.05 5.97
C VAL A 27 7.21 -8.68 5.28
N LYS A 28 7.40 -9.27 4.09
CA LYS A 28 6.32 -9.99 3.40
C LYS A 28 5.81 -11.18 4.21
N LEU A 29 6.71 -11.93 4.84
CA LEU A 29 6.34 -13.05 5.72
C LEU A 29 5.49 -12.57 6.90
N VAL A 30 5.85 -11.46 7.55
CA VAL A 30 5.06 -10.88 8.65
C VAL A 30 3.67 -10.45 8.15
N ASN A 31 3.61 -9.75 7.02
CA ASN A 31 2.35 -9.24 6.44
C ASN A 31 1.46 -10.35 5.84
N SER A 32 2.00 -11.56 5.68
CA SER A 32 1.31 -12.70 5.06
C SER A 32 0.21 -13.34 5.92
N GLN A 33 0.06 -12.90 7.18
CA GLN A 33 -0.88 -13.43 8.17
C GLN A 33 -2.34 -13.02 7.95
N THR A 34 -2.63 -12.19 6.95
CA THR A 34 -4.01 -11.81 6.63
C THR A 34 -4.76 -12.97 5.92
N PRO A 35 -6.00 -13.30 6.32
CA PRO A 35 -6.80 -14.32 5.65
C PRO A 35 -7.30 -13.89 4.27
N ASN A 36 -7.27 -12.59 3.96
CA ASN A 36 -7.69 -12.07 2.66
C ASN A 36 -6.58 -12.23 1.62
N ILE A 37 -6.75 -13.19 0.72
CA ILE A 37 -5.77 -13.51 -0.33
C ILE A 37 -5.46 -12.33 -1.26
N ARG A 38 -6.45 -11.47 -1.57
CA ARG A 38 -6.27 -10.33 -2.47
C ARG A 38 -5.48 -9.23 -1.79
N LEU A 39 -5.83 -8.91 -0.54
CA LEU A 39 -5.10 -7.95 0.26
C LEU A 39 -3.64 -8.39 0.47
N LYS A 40 -3.42 -9.67 0.77
CA LYS A 40 -2.07 -10.25 0.89
C LYS A 40 -1.23 -9.99 -0.36
N TYR A 41 -1.76 -10.33 -1.54
CA TYR A 41 -1.07 -10.11 -2.81
C TYR A 41 -0.74 -8.62 -3.04
N LEU A 42 -1.70 -7.73 -2.78
CA LEU A 42 -1.51 -6.28 -2.95
C LEU A 42 -0.42 -5.73 -2.02
N MET A 43 -0.45 -6.12 -0.74
CA MET A 43 0.55 -5.70 0.25
C MET A 43 1.94 -6.27 -0.06
N GLU A 44 2.03 -7.52 -0.50
CA GLU A 44 3.30 -8.12 -0.90
C GLU A 44 3.95 -7.36 -2.06
N LYS A 45 3.17 -6.98 -3.08
CA LYS A 45 3.66 -6.19 -4.20
C LYS A 45 4.03 -4.76 -3.81
N LEU A 46 3.21 -4.12 -2.96
CA LEU A 46 3.53 -2.78 -2.47
C LEU A 46 4.86 -2.77 -1.71
N VAL A 47 5.12 -3.76 -0.86
CA VAL A 47 6.39 -3.90 -0.12
C VAL A 47 7.57 -4.10 -1.08
N ASP A 48 7.41 -4.93 -2.12
CA ASP A 48 8.45 -5.11 -3.15
C ASP A 48 8.81 -3.76 -3.79
N TYR A 49 7.83 -3.04 -4.35
CA TYR A 49 8.08 -1.77 -5.04
C TYR A 49 8.61 -0.67 -4.12
N LEU A 50 8.11 -0.58 -2.89
CA LEU A 50 8.57 0.44 -1.94
C LEU A 50 10.02 0.19 -1.51
N HIS A 51 10.39 -1.06 -1.23
CA HIS A 51 11.77 -1.39 -0.88
C HIS A 51 12.72 -1.20 -2.06
N ASP A 52 12.28 -1.50 -3.28
CA ASP A 52 13.08 -1.26 -4.49
C ASP A 52 13.30 0.25 -4.72
N TYR A 53 12.27 1.09 -4.55
CA TYR A 53 12.41 2.55 -4.59
C TYR A 53 13.42 3.08 -3.58
N VAL A 54 13.37 2.59 -2.33
CA VAL A 54 14.32 2.98 -1.27
C VAL A 54 15.76 2.59 -1.64
N ARG A 55 15.97 1.39 -2.19
CA ARG A 55 17.30 0.92 -2.61
C ARG A 55 17.83 1.69 -3.82
N GLU A 56 16.97 1.92 -4.80
CA GLU A 56 17.30 2.62 -6.04
C GLU A 56 17.73 4.05 -5.76
N THR A 57 16.95 4.77 -4.96
CA THR A 57 17.21 6.17 -4.61
C THR A 57 18.28 6.34 -3.54
N ARG A 58 18.61 5.26 -2.80
CA ARG A 58 19.41 5.32 -1.57
C ARG A 58 18.84 6.33 -0.57
N LEU A 59 17.52 6.26 -0.38
CA LEU A 59 16.76 7.19 0.46
C LEU A 59 17.44 7.41 1.83
N THR A 60 17.71 8.67 2.17
CA THR A 60 18.36 9.00 3.44
C THR A 60 17.38 9.03 4.60
N ILE A 61 17.91 9.04 5.82
CA ILE A 61 17.10 9.20 7.03
C ILE A 61 16.42 10.59 7.05
N GLU A 62 17.11 11.65 6.60
CA GLU A 62 16.51 12.98 6.51
C GLU A 62 15.34 12.99 5.52
N GLU A 63 15.50 12.38 4.34
CA GLU A 63 14.46 12.29 3.31
C GLU A 63 13.27 11.46 3.79
N LEU A 64 13.51 10.33 4.46
CA LEU A 64 12.45 9.53 5.07
C LEU A 64 11.68 10.35 6.12
N ASN A 65 12.37 11.10 6.98
CA ASN A 65 11.73 11.95 7.98
C ASN A 65 10.89 13.06 7.32
N MET A 66 11.37 13.66 6.22
CA MET A 66 10.60 14.63 5.45
C MET A 66 9.34 14.00 4.84
N ALA A 67 9.45 12.80 4.26
CA ALA A 67 8.31 12.09 3.70
C ALA A 67 7.26 11.73 4.77
N ILE A 68 7.70 11.23 5.94
CA ILE A 68 6.79 10.93 7.07
C ILE A 68 6.11 12.20 7.56
N LYS A 69 6.85 13.31 7.68
CA LYS A 69 6.27 14.60 8.08
C LYS A 69 5.22 15.06 7.07
N PHE A 70 5.50 15.00 5.77
CA PHE A 70 4.55 15.33 4.71
C PHE A 70 3.26 14.50 4.80
N LEU A 71 3.38 13.17 4.91
CA LEU A 71 2.22 12.28 5.03
C LEU A 71 1.42 12.54 6.32
N THR A 72 2.11 12.90 7.41
CA THR A 72 1.47 13.28 8.67
C THR A 72 0.69 14.58 8.48
N GLU A 73 1.28 15.60 7.88
CA GLU A 73 0.60 16.88 7.60
C GLU A 73 -0.62 16.69 6.70
N CYS A 74 -0.54 15.86 5.65
CA CYS A 74 -1.71 15.46 4.85
C CYS A 74 -2.80 14.84 5.71
N GLY A 75 -2.46 13.90 6.59
CA GLY A 75 -3.42 13.27 7.49
C GLY A 75 -4.08 14.26 8.46
N HIS A 76 -3.33 15.22 9.01
CA HIS A 76 -3.85 16.26 9.90
C HIS A 76 -4.77 17.26 9.19
N MET A 77 -4.63 17.42 7.87
CA MET A 77 -5.47 18.29 7.05
C MET A 77 -6.75 17.60 6.55
N CYS A 78 -6.88 16.28 6.74
CA CYS A 78 -8.13 15.57 6.47
C CYS A 78 -9.23 16.00 7.47
N THR A 79 -10.44 16.17 6.96
CA THR A 79 -11.67 16.45 7.72
C THR A 79 -12.83 15.64 7.13
N ASP A 80 -14.02 15.70 7.73
CA ASP A 80 -15.20 14.99 7.24
C ASP A 80 -15.59 15.37 5.79
N VAL A 81 -15.22 16.58 5.35
CA VAL A 81 -15.52 17.10 4.00
C VAL A 81 -14.28 17.22 3.11
N ARG A 82 -13.09 16.89 3.63
CA ARG A 82 -11.81 17.05 2.92
C ARG A 82 -10.93 15.82 3.10
N GLN A 83 -10.69 15.08 2.04
CA GLN A 83 -9.86 13.87 2.06
C GLN A 83 -8.53 14.11 1.33
N GLU A 84 -7.50 14.52 2.06
CA GLU A 84 -6.19 14.86 1.47
C GLU A 84 -5.50 13.67 0.83
N PHE A 85 -5.72 12.44 1.30
CA PHE A 85 -5.15 11.27 0.65
C PHE A 85 -5.78 10.98 -0.71
N ILE A 86 -7.04 11.37 -0.94
CA ILE A 86 -7.66 11.32 -2.28
C ILE A 86 -7.01 12.39 -3.16
N LEU A 87 -6.85 13.61 -2.66
CA LEU A 87 -6.19 14.68 -3.41
C LEU A 87 -4.72 14.36 -3.71
N LEU A 88 -4.00 13.75 -2.77
CA LEU A 88 -2.64 13.27 -2.98
C LEU A 88 -2.61 12.17 -4.05
N SER A 89 -3.58 11.26 -4.03
CA SER A 89 -3.76 10.24 -5.09
C SER A 89 -3.98 10.89 -6.46
N ASP A 90 -4.75 11.97 -6.54
CA ASP A 90 -4.96 12.72 -7.79
C ASP A 90 -3.69 13.40 -8.28
N VAL A 91 -2.94 14.06 -7.39
CA VAL A 91 -1.64 14.70 -7.71
C VAL A 91 -0.61 13.68 -8.20
N LEU A 92 -0.59 12.49 -7.61
CA LEU A 92 0.30 11.39 -8.01
C LEU A 92 -0.22 10.61 -9.22
N GLY A 93 -1.42 10.90 -9.72
CA GLY A 93 -2.04 10.23 -10.87
C GLY A 93 -2.55 8.81 -10.59
N VAL A 94 -2.59 8.39 -9.33
CA VAL A 94 -3.03 7.04 -8.93
C VAL A 94 -4.52 6.84 -9.22
N SER A 95 -5.36 7.83 -8.90
CA SER A 95 -6.81 7.75 -9.15
C SER A 95 -7.12 7.56 -10.64
N VAL A 96 -6.42 8.29 -11.51
CA VAL A 96 -6.59 8.22 -12.97
C VAL A 96 -6.14 6.85 -13.48
N LEU A 97 -5.00 6.36 -12.99
CA LEU A 97 -4.47 5.05 -13.40
C LEU A 97 -5.42 3.91 -12.99
N VAL A 98 -5.99 3.97 -11.79
CA VAL A 98 -6.99 2.98 -11.33
C VAL A 98 -8.24 3.05 -12.21
N ASP A 99 -8.76 4.23 -12.53
CA ASP A 99 -9.92 4.37 -13.42
C ASP A 99 -9.63 3.77 -14.80
N ALA A 100 -8.50 4.11 -15.41
CA ALA A 100 -8.13 3.63 -16.74
C ALA A 100 -8.01 2.09 -16.82
N ILE A 101 -7.50 1.44 -15.77
CA ILE A 101 -7.38 -0.02 -15.69
C ILE A 101 -8.75 -0.71 -15.58
N ASN A 102 -9.66 -0.13 -14.80
CA ASN A 102 -10.94 -0.78 -14.49
C ASN A 102 -12.06 -0.40 -15.47
N ASN A 103 -11.94 0.73 -16.16
CA ASN A 103 -12.91 1.24 -17.12
C ASN A 103 -12.26 1.49 -18.50
N PRO A 104 -11.66 0.46 -19.13
CA PRO A 104 -10.97 0.62 -20.41
C PRO A 104 -11.96 1.09 -21.48
N LYS A 105 -11.62 2.20 -22.15
CA LYS A 105 -12.50 2.81 -23.14
C LYS A 105 -12.36 2.12 -24.50
N PRO A 106 -13.48 1.90 -25.24
CA PRO A 106 -13.43 1.53 -26.64
C PRO A 106 -12.68 2.61 -27.45
N ALA A 107 -12.04 2.23 -28.55
CA ALA A 107 -11.15 3.10 -29.35
C ALA A 107 -11.77 4.43 -29.84
N ASN A 108 -13.10 4.57 -29.80
CA ASN A 108 -13.84 5.76 -30.26
C ASN A 108 -14.64 6.46 -29.14
N ALA A 109 -14.38 6.16 -27.86
CA ALA A 109 -15.06 6.78 -26.73
C ALA A 109 -14.30 8.02 -26.23
N THR A 110 -15.04 9.01 -25.73
CA THR A 110 -14.48 10.24 -25.11
C THR A 110 -13.56 9.88 -23.95
N GLU A 111 -12.39 10.51 -23.84
CA GLU A 111 -11.40 10.30 -22.76
C GLU A 111 -11.98 10.39 -21.34
N SER A 112 -11.46 9.61 -20.40
CA SER A 112 -11.94 9.61 -18.99
C SER A 112 -11.27 10.71 -18.21
N THR A 113 -12.02 11.33 -17.30
CA THR A 113 -11.46 12.21 -16.29
C THR A 113 -11.91 11.71 -14.93
N VAL A 114 -11.02 11.77 -13.94
CA VAL A 114 -11.36 11.36 -12.58
C VAL A 114 -12.43 12.27 -12.05
N LEU A 115 -13.45 11.66 -11.43
CA LEU A 115 -14.45 12.37 -10.67
C LEU A 115 -13.76 12.92 -9.41
N GLY A 116 -13.22 14.14 -9.52
CA GLY A 116 -12.57 14.81 -8.41
C GLY A 116 -13.49 14.92 -7.19
N PRO A 117 -12.96 15.28 -6.00
CA PRO A 117 -13.66 15.17 -4.71
C PRO A 117 -14.86 16.13 -4.53
N PHE A 118 -15.28 16.82 -5.59
CA PHE A 118 -16.34 17.82 -5.58
C PHE A 118 -17.67 17.29 -6.15
N TYR A 119 -17.78 15.99 -6.45
CA TYR A 119 -19.04 15.39 -6.87
C TYR A 119 -19.90 15.02 -5.65
N THR A 120 -21.12 15.55 -5.59
CA THR A 120 -22.11 15.33 -4.52
C THR A 120 -23.39 14.73 -5.06
#